data_AF-A0A550CAQ6-F1
#
_entry.id   AF-A0A550CAQ6-F1
#
_cell.length_a   1.000
_cell.length_b   1.000
_cell.length_c   1.000
_cell.angle_alpha   90.00
_cell.angle_beta   90.00
_cell.angle_gamma   90.00
#
_symmetry.space_group_name_H-M   'P 1'
#
loop_
_entity.id
_entity.type
_entity.pdbx_description
1 polymer ?
#
loop_
_entity_poly.entity_id
_entity_poly.type
_entity_poly.pdbx_seq_one_letter_code
_entity_poly.pdbx_strand_id
1 'polypeptide(L)'
;SSLTLLQSLIIELGLAPGELPDSLTSARNVLKANAFLNIREYLAVRGEGPDAVQRVMHPSRSALIRDIRKKRNPANLRAVKESGLNVLLVTCY
;
A
#
# COMPACT_ATOMS: atom_id res chain seq x y z
N SER A 1 -2.86 0.27 14.04
CA SER A 1 -3.77 0.39 12.88
C SER A 1 -5.10 -0.23 13.23
N SER A 2 -6.21 0.47 12.97
CA SER A 2 -7.59 -0.02 13.16
C SER A 2 -8.01 -0.92 12.00
N LEU A 3 -8.93 -1.87 12.24
CA LEU A 3 -9.47 -2.77 11.21
C LEU A 3 -10.16 -1.99 10.09
N THR A 4 -10.94 -0.99 10.47
CA THR A 4 -11.67 -0.10 9.55
C THR A 4 -10.74 0.62 8.57
N LEU A 5 -9.54 1.02 9.02
CA LEU A 5 -8.55 1.66 8.16
C LEU A 5 -7.94 0.69 7.14
N LEU A 6 -7.73 -0.57 7.53
CA LEU A 6 -7.24 -1.57 6.59
C LEU A 6 -8.32 -1.95 5.58
N GLN A 7 -9.57 -2.09 6.02
CA GLN A 7 -10.71 -2.32 5.14
C GLN A 7 -10.90 -1.16 4.16
N SER A 8 -10.81 0.10 4.61
CA SER A 8 -10.90 1.26 3.73
C SER A 8 -9.78 1.28 2.69
N LEU A 9 -8.54 0.92 3.08
CA LEU A 9 -7.43 0.79 2.15
C LEU A 9 -7.67 -0.32 1.11
N ILE A 10 -8.23 -1.45 1.51
CA ILE A 10 -8.54 -2.55 0.59
C ILE A 10 -9.57 -2.10 -0.46
N ILE A 11 -10.59 -1.34 -0.05
CA ILE A 11 -11.58 -0.78 -0.96
C ILE A 11 -10.95 0.28 -1.89
N GLU A 12 -10.18 1.21 -1.32
CA GLU A 12 -9.51 2.30 -2.04
C GLU A 12 -8.56 1.76 -3.12
N LEU A 13 -7.88 0.65 -2.84
CA LEU A 13 -6.96 -0.03 -3.75
C LEU A 13 -7.66 -0.96 -4.75
N GLY A 14 -8.99 -1.14 -4.66
CA GLY A 14 -9.71 -2.09 -5.52
C GLY A 14 -9.35 -3.56 -5.26
N LEU A 15 -8.86 -3.87 -4.05
CA LEU A 15 -8.37 -5.19 -3.65
C LEU A 15 -9.43 -6.03 -2.93
N ALA A 16 -10.69 -5.59 -2.89
CA ALA A 16 -11.74 -6.27 -2.14
C ALA A 16 -12.06 -7.63 -2.78
N PRO A 17 -11.79 -8.77 -2.11
CA PRO A 17 -11.98 -10.10 -2.69
C PRO A 17 -13.45 -10.57 -2.67
N GLY A 18 -14.41 -9.67 -2.88
CA GLY A 18 -15.84 -9.92 -2.70
C GLY A 18 -16.29 -9.69 -1.26
N GLU A 19 -15.66 -10.35 -0.28
CA GLU A 19 -15.91 -10.13 1.15
C GLU A 19 -14.77 -9.34 1.81
N LEU A 20 -15.13 -8.35 2.63
CA LEU A 20 -14.14 -7.58 3.38
C LEU A 20 -13.59 -8.40 4.55
N PRO A 21 -12.28 -8.36 4.79
CA PRO A 21 -11.68 -9.08 5.90
C PRO A 21 -12.23 -8.57 7.23
N ASP A 22 -12.69 -9.50 8.05
CA ASP A 22 -13.26 -9.31 9.39
C ASP A 22 -12.22 -9.15 10.50
N SER A 23 -10.95 -9.43 10.19
CA SER A 23 -9.86 -9.49 11.15
C SER A 23 -8.64 -8.70 10.69
N LEU A 24 -7.92 -8.12 11.66
CA LEU A 24 -6.72 -7.30 11.40
C LEU A 24 -5.62 -8.08 10.68
N THR A 25 -5.55 -9.38 10.93
CA THR A 25 -4.56 -10.28 10.31
C THR A 25 -4.94 -10.57 8.87
N SER A 26 -6.20 -10.90 8.59
CA SER A 26 -6.68 -11.12 7.22
C SER A 26 -6.51 -9.86 6.36
N ALA A 27 -6.90 -8.69 6.88
CA ALA A 27 -6.75 -7.42 6.17
C ALA A 27 -5.28 -7.07 5.88
N ARG A 28 -4.36 -7.35 6.83
CA ARG A 28 -2.92 -7.19 6.59
C ARG A 28 -2.40 -8.14 5.53
N ASN A 29 -2.87 -9.39 5.50
CA ASN A 29 -2.42 -10.37 4.53
C ASN A 29 -2.88 -9.99 3.12
N VAL A 30 -4.13 -9.55 2.94
CA VAL A 30 -4.65 -9.06 1.65
C VAL A 30 -3.80 -7.90 1.14
N LEU A 31 -3.54 -6.91 1.99
CA LEU A 31 -2.72 -5.75 1.62
C LEU A 31 -1.27 -6.15 1.31
N LYS A 32 -0.63 -6.99 2.12
CA LYS A 32 0.75 -7.43 1.86
C LYS A 32 0.89 -8.28 0.60
N ALA A 33 -0.14 -9.05 0.25
CA ALA A 33 -0.14 -9.94 -0.90
C ALA A 33 -0.41 -9.21 -2.22
N ASN A 34 -1.15 -8.10 -2.19
CA ASN A 34 -1.62 -7.45 -3.42
C ASN A 34 -1.22 -5.97 -3.55
N ALA A 35 -1.04 -5.24 -2.44
CA ALA A 35 -0.73 -3.82 -2.45
C ALA A 35 0.79 -3.57 -2.54
N PHE A 36 1.34 -3.68 -3.75
CA PHE A 36 2.73 -3.36 -4.02
C PHE A 36 2.86 -1.94 -4.58
N LEU A 37 3.00 -0.93 -3.74
CA LEU A 37 3.09 0.47 -4.17
C LEU A 37 4.00 1.27 -3.25
N ASN A 38 4.59 2.35 -3.78
CA ASN A 38 5.41 3.25 -2.97
C ASN A 38 4.50 4.20 -2.18
N ILE A 39 4.70 4.29 -0.87
CA ILE A 39 3.88 5.15 0.01
C ILE A 39 3.99 6.62 -0.38
N ARG A 40 5.14 7.08 -0.91
CA ARG A 40 5.26 8.47 -1.39
C ARG A 40 4.40 8.73 -2.62
N GLU A 41 4.39 7.78 -3.56
CA GLU A 41 3.58 7.89 -4.78
C GLU A 41 2.10 7.76 -4.45
N TYR A 42 1.74 6.85 -3.55
CA TYR A 42 0.40 6.76 -2.98
C TYR A 42 -0.10 8.10 -2.45
N LEU A 43 0.65 8.72 -1.53
CA LEU A 43 0.25 9.99 -0.93
C LEU A 43 0.15 11.12 -1.96
N ALA A 44 0.96 11.07 -3.03
CA ALA A 44 0.91 12.05 -4.10
C ALA A 44 -0.37 11.91 -4.94
N VAL A 45 -0.75 10.69 -5.30
CA VAL A 45 -1.91 10.44 -6.19
C VAL A 45 -3.21 10.16 -5.44
N ARG A 46 -3.17 10.02 -4.11
CA ARG A 46 -4.35 9.71 -3.28
C ARG A 46 -5.50 10.70 -3.51
N GLY A 47 -5.18 11.98 -3.68
CA GLY A 47 -6.16 13.04 -3.92
C GLY A 47 -6.78 13.02 -5.32
N GLU A 48 -6.18 12.29 -6.27
CA GLU A 48 -6.67 12.16 -7.65
C GLU A 48 -7.71 11.03 -7.80
N GLY A 49 -7.89 10.23 -6.75
CA GLY A 49 -8.90 9.16 -6.71
C GLY A 49 -8.31 7.74 -6.91
N PRO A 50 -9.18 6.71 -6.83
CA PRO A 50 -8.77 5.31 -6.80
C PRO A 50 -8.06 4.87 -8.08
N ASP A 51 -8.47 5.36 -9.25
CA ASP A 51 -7.86 5.01 -10.53
C ASP A 51 -6.39 5.48 -10.64
N ALA A 52 -6.05 6.60 -9.98
CA ALA A 52 -4.68 7.09 -9.93
C ALA A 52 -3.81 6.22 -9.01
N VAL A 53 -4.38 5.77 -7.90
CA VAL A 53 -3.71 4.85 -6.97
C VAL A 53 -3.44 3.50 -7.63
N GLN A 54 -4.41 2.96 -8.38
CA GLN A 54 -4.22 1.70 -9.11
C GLN A 54 -3.13 1.80 -10.18
N ARG A 55 -2.94 2.97 -10.81
CA ARG A 55 -1.88 3.19 -11.80
C ARG A 55 -0.47 3.16 -11.22
N VAL A 56 -0.30 3.50 -9.94
CA VAL A 56 1.00 3.45 -9.26
C VAL A 56 1.27 2.10 -8.57
N MET A 57 0.32 1.16 -8.65
CA MET A 57 0.56 -0.20 -8.17
C MET A 57 1.50 -0.95 -9.11
N HIS A 58 2.43 -1.67 -8.50
CA HIS A 58 3.32 -2.58 -9.18
C HIS A 58 2.74 -3.99 -9.22
N PRO A 59 3.07 -4.79 -10.25
CA PRO A 59 2.60 -6.15 -10.37
C PRO A 59 3.24 -7.12 -9.36
N SER A 60 4.36 -6.72 -8.72
CA SER A 60 5.03 -7.55 -7.71
C SER A 60 5.90 -6.72 -6.77
N ARG A 61 6.18 -7.30 -5.60
CA ARG A 61 7.16 -6.75 -4.62
C ARG A 61 8.53 -6.47 -5.26
N SER A 62 9.01 -7.36 -6.11
CA SER A 62 10.31 -7.21 -6.79
C SER A 62 10.32 -6.03 -7.77
N ALA A 63 9.20 -5.81 -8.48
CA ALA A 63 9.06 -4.66 -9.37
C ALA A 63 9.07 -3.33 -8.60
N LEU A 64 8.35 -3.27 -7.46
CA LEU A 64 8.39 -2.12 -6.56
C LEU A 64 9.80 -1.85 -6.03
N ILE A 65 10.52 -2.86 -5.54
CA ILE A 65 11.90 -2.70 -5.02
C ILE A 65 12.82 -2.18 -6.13
N ARG A 66 12.71 -2.72 -7.34
CA ARG A 66 13.50 -2.28 -8.49
C ARG A 66 13.21 -0.82 -8.83
N ASP A 67 11.94 -0.42 -8.82
CA ASP A 67 11.54 0.95 -9.12
C ASP A 67 12.02 1.95 -8.05
N ILE A 68 11.86 1.62 -6.75
CA ILE A 68 12.38 2.42 -5.63
C ILE A 68 13.89 2.64 -5.77
N ARG A 69 14.65 1.58 -6.09
CA ARG A 69 16.10 1.66 -6.30
C ARG A 69 16.45 2.50 -7.52
N LYS A 70 15.74 2.36 -8.63
CA LYS A 70 15.95 3.12 -9.87
C LYS A 70 15.67 4.60 -9.67
N LYS A 71 14.55 4.96 -9.04
CA LYS A 71 14.14 6.34 -8.76
C LYS A 71 14.83 6.93 -7.54
N ARG A 72 15.57 6.13 -6.76
CA ARG A 72 16.17 6.50 -5.46
C ARG A 72 15.16 7.22 -4.54
N ASN A 73 13.93 6.71 -4.50
CA ASN A 73 12.81 7.37 -3.82
C ASN A 73 12.24 6.54 -2.66
N PRO A 74 13.03 6.24 -1.61
CA PRO A 74 12.52 5.54 -0.44
C PRO A 74 11.55 6.44 0.34
N ALA A 75 10.50 5.84 0.90
CA ALA A 75 9.64 6.51 1.88
C ALA A 75 10.36 6.65 3.23
N ASN A 76 10.13 7.76 3.92
CA ASN A 76 10.72 7.97 5.25
C ASN A 76 10.01 7.07 6.28
N LEU A 77 10.75 6.16 6.91
CA LEU A 77 10.24 5.20 7.88
C LEU A 77 9.49 5.85 9.06
N ARG A 78 9.91 7.03 9.53
CA ARG A 78 9.21 7.75 10.61
C ARG A 78 7.82 8.21 10.16
N ALA A 79 7.76 8.87 9.00
CA ALA A 79 6.50 9.36 8.43
C ALA A 79 5.53 8.20 8.13
N VAL A 80 6.03 7.05 7.67
CA VAL A 80 5.20 5.86 7.45
C VAL A 80 4.63 5.33 8.76
N LYS A 81 5.43 5.28 9.83
CA LYS A 81 4.97 4.81 11.16
C LYS A 81 3.89 5.71 11.75
N GLU A 82 4.03 7.03 11.60
CA GLU A 82 3.05 8.02 12.07
C GLU A 82 1.75 7.98 11.27
N SER A 83 1.82 7.76 9.95
CA SER A 83 0.64 7.67 9.07
C SER A 83 -0.18 6.39 9.22
N GLY A 84 0.30 5.38 9.97
CA GLY A 84 -0.39 4.09 10.11
C GLY A 84 -0.30 3.17 8.89
N LEU A 85 0.42 3.59 7.83
CA LEU A 85 0.62 2.87 6.57
C LEU A 85 1.72 1.79 6.64
N ASN A 86 2.09 1.35 7.84
CA ASN A 86 3.10 0.30 8.08
C ASN A 86 2.80 -1.01 7.33
N VAL A 87 1.53 -1.26 6.99
CA VAL A 87 1.12 -2.44 6.22
C VAL A 87 1.59 -2.40 4.76
N LEU A 88 1.76 -1.21 4.18
CA LEU A 88 2.22 -0.99 2.80
C LEU A 88 3.75 -0.89 2.72
N LEU A 89 4.44 -1.06 3.85
CA LEU A 89 5.88 -0.83 3.95
C LEU A 89 6.63 -2.02 3.33
N VAL A 90 7.38 -1.75 2.26
CA VAL A 90 8.26 -2.74 1.63
C VAL A 90 9.71 -2.41 1.96
N THR A 91 10.36 -3.30 2.71
CA THR A 91 11.79 -3.24 2.99
C THR A 91 12.59 -3.61 1.75
N CYS A 92 13.36 -2.65 1.25
CA CYS A 92 14.41 -2.87 0.27
C CYS A 92 15.70 -3.16 1.06
N TYR A 93 16.18 -4.40 1.04
CA TYR A 93 17.52 -4.75 1.53
C TYR A 93 18.60 -4.32 0.54
#